data_AF-A0A934VAN6-F1
#
_entry.id   AF-A0A934VAN6-F1
#
_cell.length_a   1.000
_cell.length_b   1.000
_cell.length_c   1.000
_cell.angle_alpha   90.00
_cell.angle_beta   90.00
_cell.angle_gamma   90.00
#
_symmetry.space_group_name_H-M   'P 1'
#
loop_
_entity.id
_entity.type
_entity.pdbx_description
1 polymer ?
#
loop_
_entity_poly.entity_id
_entity_poly.type
_entity_poly.pdbx_seq_one_letter_code
_entity_poly.pdbx_strand_id
1 'polypeptide(L)'
;MIKADWETLNRVVTTESVSSRFYQLSNSAESCLLPAAALQKIWPDVCEVPADRTGSETMEVTMAALIRNRQTPPNWLFIDCLPAALLLQEIHPALHRLDVVMARVVADTSYSVPNSNKKAVDRCLSAQGFHCVLLEPERHPAFHTAIYVRSFKAHESRIDQLESELQEVKSRMESQREQICLAERQLASIKELLLPEPQ
;
A
#
# COMPACT_ATOMS: atom_id res chain seq x y z
N MET A 1 19.35 -2.93 15.37
CA MET A 1 18.32 -3.94 15.68
C MET A 1 16.98 -3.23 15.67
N ILE A 2 16.23 -3.28 14.57
CA ILE A 2 14.93 -2.61 14.46
C ILE A 2 13.93 -3.48 15.24
N LYS A 3 13.44 -3.00 16.39
CA LYS A 3 12.29 -3.61 17.04
C LYS A 3 11.09 -3.36 16.14
N ALA A 4 10.39 -4.42 15.73
CA ALA A 4 9.10 -4.27 15.10
C ALA A 4 8.10 -3.85 16.18
N ASP A 5 7.61 -2.62 16.12
CA ASP A 5 6.54 -2.11 16.97
C ASP A 5 5.21 -2.64 16.44
N TRP A 6 4.79 -3.81 16.93
CA TRP A 6 3.50 -4.39 16.61
C TRP A 6 2.41 -3.73 17.45
N GLU A 7 1.36 -3.25 16.79
CA GLU A 7 0.12 -2.79 17.44
C GLU A 7 -1.04 -3.66 16.97
N THR A 8 -1.94 -4.02 17.90
CA THR A 8 -3.19 -4.69 17.57
C THR A 8 -4.36 -3.78 17.93
N LEU A 9 -5.22 -3.53 16.95
CA LEU A 9 -6.44 -2.75 17.12
C LEU A 9 -7.64 -3.68 16.88
N ASN A 10 -8.50 -3.82 17.89
CA ASN A 10 -9.75 -4.55 17.74
C ASN A 10 -10.88 -3.57 17.40
N ARG A 11 -11.12 -3.37 16.11
CA ARG A 11 -12.09 -2.43 15.56
C ARG A 11 -12.74 -3.04 14.32
N VAL A 12 -13.99 -2.69 14.05
CA VAL A 12 -14.61 -3.02 12.76
C VAL A 12 -14.12 -1.99 11.74
N VAL A 13 -13.52 -2.48 10.66
CA VAL A 13 -13.19 -1.63 9.52
C VAL A 13 -14.42 -1.50 8.63
N THR A 14 -15.00 -0.31 8.57
CA THR A 14 -16.16 0.02 7.75
C THR A 14 -15.79 0.98 6.62
N THR A 15 -16.72 1.22 5.71
CA THR A 15 -16.60 2.27 4.69
C THR A 15 -17.52 3.44 5.00
N GLU A 16 -17.11 4.68 4.67
CA GLU A 16 -17.93 5.89 4.85
C GLU A 16 -19.27 5.87 4.09
N SER A 17 -19.42 4.98 3.10
CA SER A 17 -20.65 4.83 2.32
C SER A 17 -21.60 3.81 2.94
N VAL A 18 -22.66 4.32 3.57
CA VAL A 18 -23.82 3.60 4.14
C VAL A 18 -23.45 2.69 5.32
N SER A 19 -24.19 2.82 6.43
CA SER A 19 -24.26 1.90 7.59
C SER A 19 -23.73 0.49 7.29
N SER A 20 -22.42 0.32 7.36
CA SER A 20 -21.74 -0.92 6.97
C SER A 20 -21.68 -1.77 8.21
N ARG A 21 -22.66 -2.67 8.35
CA ARG A 21 -22.74 -3.57 9.49
C ARG A 21 -21.74 -4.70 9.31
N PHE A 22 -20.98 -5.00 10.37
CA PHE A 22 -20.22 -6.24 10.46
C PHE A 22 -21.15 -7.39 10.87
N TYR A 23 -21.11 -8.48 10.12
CA TYR A 23 -21.90 -9.67 10.35
C TYR A 23 -21.00 -10.77 10.90
N GLN A 24 -21.28 -11.18 12.13
CA GLN A 24 -20.68 -12.37 12.70
C GLN A 24 -21.45 -13.60 12.23
N LEU A 25 -20.73 -14.56 11.65
CA LEU A 25 -21.31 -15.76 11.06
C LEU A 25 -20.96 -17.01 11.87
N SER A 26 -21.75 -18.08 11.70
CA SER A 26 -21.53 -19.38 12.34
C SER A 26 -20.16 -19.98 12.01
N ASN A 27 -19.64 -19.69 10.82
CA ASN A 27 -18.23 -19.85 10.50
C ASN A 27 -17.51 -18.51 10.71
N SER A 28 -16.76 -18.39 11.81
CA SER A 28 -16.08 -17.13 12.18
C SER A 28 -15.08 -16.65 11.14
N ALA A 29 -14.48 -17.58 10.37
CA ALA A 29 -13.54 -17.24 9.28
C ALA A 29 -14.20 -16.53 8.10
N GLU A 30 -15.53 -16.50 8.03
CA GLU A 30 -16.31 -15.84 6.98
C GLU A 30 -17.02 -14.58 7.49
N SER A 31 -16.84 -14.22 8.76
CA SER A 31 -17.44 -13.02 9.34
C SER A 31 -16.87 -11.78 8.65
N CYS A 32 -17.75 -10.94 8.13
CA CYS A 32 -17.35 -9.86 7.23
C CYS A 32 -18.46 -8.79 7.08
N LEU A 33 -18.33 -7.88 6.11
CA LEU A 33 -19.34 -6.82 5.86
C LEU A 33 -20.53 -7.31 5.01
N LEU A 34 -20.70 -8.63 4.88
CA LEU A 34 -21.78 -9.24 4.11
C LEU A 34 -22.67 -10.10 5.01
N PRO A 35 -24.01 -10.06 4.82
CA PRO A 35 -24.92 -10.94 5.55
C PRO A 35 -24.74 -12.40 5.14
N ALA A 36 -25.21 -13.33 5.98
CA ALA A 36 -25.11 -14.77 5.71
C ALA A 36 -25.73 -15.15 4.35
N ALA A 37 -26.85 -14.53 3.99
CA ALA A 37 -27.56 -14.76 2.73
C ALA A 37 -26.68 -14.55 1.48
N ALA A 38 -25.69 -13.66 1.54
CA ALA A 38 -24.76 -13.43 0.44
C ALA A 38 -23.78 -14.59 0.22
N LEU A 39 -23.49 -15.36 1.29
CA LEU A 39 -22.55 -16.47 1.27
C LEU A 39 -23.23 -17.84 1.21
N GLN A 40 -24.53 -17.93 1.43
CA GLN A 40 -25.27 -19.20 1.47
C GLN A 40 -25.19 -20.05 0.19
N LYS A 41 -24.94 -19.43 -0.97
CA LYS A 41 -24.70 -20.20 -2.21
C LYS A 41 -23.39 -20.99 -2.18
N ILE A 42 -22.41 -20.51 -1.42
CA ILE A 42 -21.11 -21.15 -1.21
C ILE A 42 -21.13 -22.01 0.05
N TRP A 43 -21.75 -21.51 1.11
CA TRP A 43 -21.87 -22.16 2.42
C TRP A 43 -23.34 -22.30 2.82
N PRO A 44 -24.06 -23.36 2.40
CA PRO A 44 -25.51 -23.48 2.61
C PRO A 44 -25.96 -23.32 4.06
N ASP A 45 -25.17 -23.81 5.01
CA ASP A 45 -25.50 -23.82 6.44
C ASP A 45 -24.96 -22.59 7.20
N VAL A 46 -24.41 -21.59 6.50
CA VAL A 46 -23.93 -20.36 7.16
C VAL A 46 -25.10 -19.52 7.63
N CYS A 47 -25.02 -19.07 8.88
CA CYS A 47 -26.05 -18.25 9.51
C CYS A 47 -25.41 -17.15 10.37
N GLU A 48 -26.19 -16.10 10.65
CA GLU A 48 -25.75 -14.97 11.49
C GLU A 48 -25.83 -15.35 12.97
N VAL A 49 -24.80 -15.01 13.72
CA VAL A 49 -24.78 -15.15 15.17
C VAL A 49 -25.40 -13.90 15.80
N PRO A 50 -26.43 -14.02 16.66
CA PRO A 50 -27.07 -12.87 17.28
C PRO A 50 -26.08 -12.01 18.09
N ALA A 51 -26.14 -10.69 17.90
CA ALA A 51 -25.26 -9.71 18.53
C ALA A 51 -25.29 -9.72 20.08
N ASP A 52 -26.40 -10.19 20.67
CA ASP A 52 -26.59 -10.30 22.13
C ASP A 52 -25.60 -11.27 22.81
N ARG A 53 -24.89 -12.11 22.05
CA ARG A 53 -23.90 -13.05 22.61
C ARG A 53 -22.51 -12.46 22.77
N THR A 54 -22.24 -11.24 22.27
CA THR A 54 -20.87 -10.71 22.16
C THR A 54 -20.60 -9.40 22.87
N GLY A 55 -21.61 -8.72 23.46
CA GLY A 55 -21.41 -7.66 24.48
C GLY A 55 -20.39 -6.55 24.15
N SER A 56 -20.08 -6.32 22.87
CA SER A 56 -19.00 -5.44 22.46
C SER A 56 -19.54 -4.40 21.49
N GLU A 57 -19.74 -3.19 21.98
CA GLU A 57 -19.82 -1.97 21.17
C GLU A 57 -18.50 -1.84 20.41
N THR A 58 -18.39 -2.54 19.27
CA THR A 58 -17.15 -2.52 18.51
C THR A 58 -17.07 -1.21 17.79
N MET A 59 -16.15 -0.36 18.25
CA MET A 59 -15.91 0.96 17.65
C MET A 59 -15.53 0.78 16.17
N GLU A 60 -16.26 1.48 15.30
CA GLU A 60 -16.04 1.48 13.86
C GLU A 60 -14.88 2.42 13.50
N VAL A 61 -14.13 2.07 12.47
CA VAL A 61 -13.04 2.89 11.92
C VAL A 61 -12.99 2.70 10.41
N THR A 62 -12.66 3.76 9.68
CA THR A 62 -12.46 3.66 8.23
C THR A 62 -11.04 3.19 7.92
N MET A 63 -10.86 2.48 6.80
CA MET A 63 -9.52 2.03 6.40
C MET A 63 -8.62 3.24 6.12
N ALA A 64 -9.18 4.32 5.56
CA ALA A 64 -8.46 5.56 5.32
C ALA A 64 -7.94 6.21 6.62
N ALA A 65 -8.71 6.18 7.71
CA ALA A 65 -8.26 6.69 9.01
C ALA A 65 -7.10 5.86 9.58
N LEU A 66 -7.16 4.53 9.45
CA LEU A 66 -6.09 3.63 9.90
C LEU A 66 -4.76 3.89 9.17
N ILE A 67 -4.80 4.18 7.87
CA ILE A 67 -3.60 4.44 7.06
C ILE A 67 -3.01 5.85 7.31
N ARG A 68 -3.86 6.86 7.58
CA ARG A 68 -3.40 8.24 7.83
C ARG A 68 -2.69 8.41 9.17
N ASN A 69 -3.14 7.70 10.22
CA ASN A 69 -2.65 7.91 11.59
C ASN A 69 -1.31 7.21 11.91
N ARG A 70 -0.64 6.63 10.91
CA ARG A 70 0.61 5.87 11.09
C ARG A 70 1.83 6.77 10.86
N GLN A 71 2.77 6.76 11.82
CA GLN A 71 4.05 7.49 11.70
C GLN A 71 4.90 6.99 10.52
N THR A 72 5.00 5.68 10.36
CA THR A 72 5.59 5.03 9.19
C THR A 72 4.47 4.48 8.29
N PRO A 73 4.41 4.86 7.00
CA PRO A 73 3.46 4.27 6.08
C PRO A 73 3.61 2.74 6.03
N PRO A 74 2.53 1.96 6.13
CA PRO A 74 2.59 0.57 5.70
C PRO A 74 2.86 0.54 4.20
N ASN A 75 3.73 -0.37 3.75
CA ASN A 75 3.93 -0.66 2.33
C ASN A 75 3.29 -2.00 1.89
N TRP A 76 2.78 -2.77 2.84
CA TRP A 76 2.02 -4.00 2.62
C TRP A 76 0.63 -3.85 3.22
N LEU A 77 -0.38 -4.33 2.52
CA LEU A 77 -1.76 -4.38 2.99
C LEU A 77 -2.33 -5.77 2.77
N PHE A 78 -2.86 -6.38 3.84
CA PHE A 78 -3.58 -7.65 3.76
C PHE A 78 -5.03 -7.45 4.17
N ILE A 79 -5.95 -7.86 3.29
CA ILE A 79 -7.39 -7.81 3.50
C ILE A 79 -7.94 -9.23 3.41
N ASP A 80 -8.10 -9.87 4.55
CA ASP A 80 -8.57 -11.26 4.70
C ASP A 80 -10.09 -11.36 4.92
N CYS A 81 -10.85 -10.43 4.35
CA CYS A 81 -12.30 -10.38 4.51
C CYS A 81 -13.00 -9.84 3.26
N LEU A 82 -14.30 -10.11 3.18
CA LEU A 82 -15.14 -9.70 2.06
C LEU A 82 -16.06 -8.51 2.44
N PRO A 83 -16.35 -7.59 1.50
CA PRO A 83 -15.74 -7.44 0.18
C PRO A 83 -14.47 -6.57 0.23
N ALA A 84 -13.31 -7.13 -0.16
CA ALA A 84 -12.05 -6.38 -0.17
C ALA A 84 -12.07 -5.16 -1.12
N ALA A 85 -12.83 -5.23 -2.22
CA ALA A 85 -12.89 -4.13 -3.19
C ALA A 85 -13.47 -2.83 -2.60
N LEU A 86 -14.43 -2.93 -1.67
CA LEU A 86 -15.00 -1.74 -1.02
C LEU A 86 -13.95 -1.03 -0.16
N LEU A 87 -13.18 -1.78 0.62
CA LEU A 87 -12.11 -1.23 1.45
C LEU A 87 -11.01 -0.58 0.60
N LEU A 88 -10.67 -1.19 -0.54
CA LEU A 88 -9.67 -0.65 -1.48
C LEU A 88 -10.12 0.65 -2.16
N GLN A 89 -11.41 0.80 -2.46
CA GLN A 89 -11.95 2.02 -3.06
C GLN A 89 -11.82 3.22 -2.12
N GLU A 90 -12.07 3.01 -0.82
CA GLU A 90 -11.98 4.06 0.20
C GLU A 90 -10.55 4.60 0.35
N ILE A 91 -9.54 3.73 0.22
CA ILE A 91 -8.14 4.10 0.36
C ILE A 91 -7.45 4.42 -0.96
N HIS A 92 -8.19 4.60 -2.05
CA HIS A 92 -7.63 4.88 -3.37
C HIS A 92 -6.54 5.98 -3.36
N PRO A 93 -6.72 7.14 -2.69
CA PRO A 93 -5.69 8.17 -2.63
C PRO A 93 -4.42 7.74 -1.89
N ALA A 94 -4.50 6.75 -1.00
CA ALA A 94 -3.38 6.25 -0.22
C ALA A 94 -2.70 5.01 -0.83
N LEU A 95 -3.27 4.43 -1.91
CA LEU A 95 -2.71 3.23 -2.55
C LEU A 95 -1.28 3.45 -3.03
N HIS A 96 -0.89 4.66 -3.42
CA HIS A 96 0.48 5.03 -3.81
C HIS A 96 1.56 4.73 -2.76
N ARG A 97 1.16 4.56 -1.48
CA ARG A 97 2.06 4.24 -0.36
C ARG A 97 2.32 2.74 -0.23
N LEU A 98 1.54 1.91 -0.94
CA LEU A 98 1.61 0.45 -0.88
C LEU A 98 2.38 -0.10 -2.09
N ASP A 99 3.19 -1.13 -1.83
CA ASP A 99 3.92 -1.92 -2.82
C ASP A 99 3.24 -3.28 -3.05
N VAL A 100 2.65 -3.85 -2.01
CA VAL A 100 1.99 -5.15 -2.02
C VAL A 100 0.59 -5.07 -1.43
N VAL A 101 -0.38 -5.63 -2.13
CA VAL A 101 -1.76 -5.80 -1.65
C VAL A 101 -2.13 -7.28 -1.77
N MET A 102 -2.56 -7.87 -0.67
CA MET A 102 -3.15 -9.20 -0.61
C MET A 102 -4.63 -9.04 -0.29
N ALA A 103 -5.51 -9.58 -1.13
CA ALA A 103 -6.95 -9.41 -0.99
C ALA A 103 -7.66 -10.75 -1.16
N ARG A 104 -8.53 -11.07 -0.21
CA ARG A 104 -9.48 -12.16 -0.32
C ARG A 104 -10.56 -11.83 -1.35
N VAL A 105 -10.77 -12.72 -2.30
CA VAL A 105 -11.68 -12.53 -3.44
C VAL A 105 -12.45 -13.81 -3.77
N VAL A 106 -13.59 -13.63 -4.42
CA VAL A 106 -14.32 -14.71 -5.11
C VAL A 106 -13.86 -14.73 -6.57
N ALA A 107 -13.18 -15.80 -6.99
CA ALA A 107 -12.67 -15.93 -8.36
C ALA A 107 -13.68 -16.62 -9.28
N ASP A 108 -14.46 -17.56 -8.76
CA ASP A 108 -15.48 -18.27 -9.52
C ASP A 108 -16.70 -17.38 -9.78
N THR A 109 -16.91 -17.04 -11.05
CA THR A 109 -17.99 -16.17 -11.51
C THR A 109 -19.37 -16.80 -11.44
N SER A 110 -19.48 -18.11 -11.19
CA SER A 110 -20.77 -18.77 -10.96
C SER A 110 -21.43 -18.30 -9.67
N TYR A 111 -20.63 -17.85 -8.69
CA TYR A 111 -21.11 -17.27 -7.44
C TYR A 111 -21.23 -15.75 -7.57
N SER A 112 -22.44 -15.25 -7.29
CA SER A 112 -22.69 -13.82 -7.19
C SER A 112 -22.59 -13.39 -5.73
N VAL A 113 -21.39 -12.94 -5.33
CA VAL A 113 -21.13 -12.34 -4.02
C VAL A 113 -20.88 -10.83 -4.20
N PRO A 114 -21.66 -9.94 -3.55
CA PRO A 114 -21.57 -8.50 -3.75
C PRO A 114 -20.16 -7.95 -3.53
N ASN A 115 -19.66 -7.17 -4.50
CA ASN A 115 -18.36 -6.48 -4.45
C ASN A 115 -17.14 -7.35 -4.10
N SER A 116 -17.28 -8.68 -4.14
CA SER A 116 -16.27 -9.62 -3.67
C SER A 116 -15.51 -10.29 -4.81
N ASN A 117 -15.94 -10.07 -6.05
CA ASN A 117 -15.31 -10.71 -7.20
C ASN A 117 -13.91 -10.13 -7.47
N LYS A 118 -13.01 -10.99 -7.97
CA LYS A 118 -11.64 -10.59 -8.34
C LYS A 118 -11.60 -9.40 -9.31
N LYS A 119 -12.53 -9.34 -10.27
CA LYS A 119 -12.58 -8.25 -11.27
C LYS A 119 -12.79 -6.86 -10.63
N ALA A 120 -13.52 -6.77 -9.52
CA ALA A 120 -13.72 -5.54 -8.79
C ALA A 120 -12.41 -5.07 -8.13
N VAL A 121 -11.66 -5.99 -7.52
CA VAL A 121 -10.33 -5.71 -6.96
C VAL A 121 -9.32 -5.34 -8.05
N ASP A 122 -9.28 -6.11 -9.15
CA ASP A 122 -8.42 -5.85 -10.31
C ASP A 122 -8.61 -4.42 -10.81
N ARG A 123 -9.86 -3.96 -10.98
CA ARG A 123 -10.18 -2.59 -11.42
C ARG A 123 -9.63 -1.52 -10.48
N CYS A 124 -9.72 -1.74 -9.16
CA CYS A 124 -9.24 -0.77 -8.17
C CYS A 124 -7.71 -0.65 -8.21
N LEU A 125 -7.02 -1.78 -8.37
CA LEU A 125 -5.57 -1.87 -8.25
C LEU A 125 -4.83 -1.61 -9.57
N SER A 126 -5.37 -2.06 -10.71
CA SER A 126 -4.73 -1.86 -12.02
C SER A 126 -4.65 -0.38 -12.39
N ALA A 127 -5.66 0.41 -12.03
CA ALA A 127 -5.68 1.86 -12.20
C ALA A 127 -4.54 2.57 -11.42
N GLN A 128 -3.93 1.88 -10.46
CA GLN A 128 -2.85 2.40 -9.61
C GLN A 128 -1.51 1.72 -9.90
N GLY A 129 -1.39 0.99 -11.03
CA GLY A 129 -0.13 0.37 -11.46
C GLY A 129 0.18 -0.97 -10.79
N PHE A 130 -0.77 -1.57 -10.06
CA PHE A 130 -0.60 -2.92 -9.55
C PHE A 130 -0.97 -3.97 -10.60
N HIS A 131 -0.33 -5.13 -10.51
CA HIS A 131 -0.69 -6.31 -11.28
C HIS A 131 -0.80 -7.52 -10.34
N CYS A 132 -1.74 -8.41 -10.65
CA CYS A 132 -1.92 -9.65 -9.90
C CYS A 132 -0.80 -10.62 -10.28
N VAL A 133 -0.02 -11.07 -9.30
CA VAL A 133 1.10 -12.01 -9.49
C VAL A 133 0.75 -13.43 -9.07
N LEU A 134 -0.22 -13.59 -8.16
CA LEU A 134 -0.66 -14.89 -7.67
C LEU A 134 -2.14 -14.85 -7.31
N LEU A 135 -2.81 -15.98 -7.52
CA LEU A 135 -4.16 -16.23 -7.07
C LEU A 135 -4.19 -17.64 -6.45
N GLU A 136 -4.19 -17.69 -5.12
CA GLU A 136 -4.10 -18.94 -4.36
C GLU A 136 -5.48 -19.36 -3.87
N PRO A 137 -5.97 -20.58 -4.17
CA PRO A 137 -7.24 -21.07 -3.62
C PRO A 137 -7.21 -21.18 -2.10
N GLU A 138 -8.35 -20.90 -1.48
CA GLU A 138 -8.54 -21.09 -0.04
C GLU A 138 -9.26 -22.40 0.26
N ARG A 139 -9.78 -22.55 1.49
CA ARG A 139 -10.51 -23.74 1.93
C ARG A 139 -11.67 -24.11 1.01
N HIS A 140 -12.40 -23.12 0.51
CA HIS A 140 -13.41 -23.33 -0.52
C HIS A 140 -12.86 -22.82 -1.86
N PRO A 141 -12.95 -23.63 -2.95
CA PRO A 141 -12.33 -23.29 -4.24
C PRO A 141 -12.92 -22.05 -4.90
N ALA A 142 -14.07 -21.53 -4.45
CA ALA A 142 -14.59 -20.24 -4.91
C ALA A 142 -13.78 -19.05 -4.37
N PHE A 143 -13.26 -19.15 -3.13
CA PHE A 143 -12.46 -18.11 -2.50
C PHE A 143 -10.99 -18.29 -2.80
N HIS A 144 -10.32 -17.16 -2.99
CA HIS A 144 -8.91 -17.11 -3.24
C HIS A 144 -8.29 -15.91 -2.54
N THR A 145 -7.04 -16.05 -2.16
CA THR A 145 -6.18 -14.92 -1.83
C THR A 145 -5.46 -14.46 -3.10
N ALA A 146 -5.76 -13.26 -3.56
CA ALA A 146 -5.09 -12.64 -4.69
C ALA A 146 -3.95 -11.73 -4.20
N ILE A 147 -2.74 -11.92 -4.73
CA ILE A 147 -1.57 -11.11 -4.42
C ILE A 147 -1.28 -10.16 -5.58
N TYR A 148 -1.14 -8.88 -5.26
CA TYR A 148 -0.88 -7.80 -6.20
C TYR A 148 0.41 -7.09 -5.82
N VAL A 149 1.23 -6.77 -6.83
CA VAL A 149 2.48 -6.03 -6.67
C VAL A 149 2.47 -4.81 -7.56
N ARG A 150 2.95 -3.68 -7.02
CA ARG A 150 3.12 -2.44 -7.78
C ARG A 150 4.19 -2.61 -8.84
N SER A 151 3.87 -2.30 -10.09
CA SER A 151 4.86 -2.23 -11.15
C SER A 151 5.67 -0.95 -11.02
N PHE A 152 6.98 -1.07 -10.78
CA PHE A 152 7.90 0.06 -10.73
C PHE A 152 8.42 0.48 -12.11
N LYS A 153 7.98 -0.16 -13.20
CA LYS A 153 8.45 0.14 -14.56
C LYS A 153 8.27 1.61 -14.97
N ALA A 154 7.24 2.28 -14.46
CA ALA A 154 7.04 3.71 -14.71
C ALA A 154 8.04 4.60 -13.97
N HIS A 155 8.64 4.11 -12.87
CA HIS A 155 9.66 4.81 -12.10
C HIS A 155 11.08 4.51 -12.58
N GLU A 156 11.30 3.41 -13.29
CA GLU A 156 12.60 3.01 -13.84
C GLU A 156 13.20 4.11 -14.73
N SER A 157 12.44 4.62 -15.71
CA SER A 157 12.90 5.71 -16.57
C SER A 157 13.14 7.02 -15.81
N ARG A 158 12.44 7.26 -14.69
CA ARG A 158 12.65 8.45 -13.85
C ARG A 158 13.92 8.30 -13.01
N ILE A 159 14.22 7.09 -12.54
CA ILE A 159 15.45 6.76 -11.82
C ILE A 159 16.64 6.95 -12.77
N ASP A 160 16.60 6.39 -13.97
CA ASP A 160 17.66 6.55 -14.98
C ASP A 160 17.93 8.04 -15.29
N GLN A 161 16.87 8.83 -15.43
CA GLN A 161 16.99 10.26 -15.66
C GLN A 161 17.65 10.98 -14.47
N LEU A 162 17.23 10.68 -13.24
CA LEU A 162 17.80 11.28 -12.03
C LEU A 162 19.27 10.88 -11.84
N GLU A 163 19.65 9.66 -12.20
CA GLU A 163 21.04 9.21 -12.17
C GLU A 163 21.90 9.97 -13.19
N SER A 164 21.37 10.20 -14.39
CA SER A 164 22.05 11.03 -15.40
C SER A 164 22.22 12.47 -14.93
N GLU A 165 21.17 13.09 -14.39
CA GLU A 165 21.21 14.44 -13.83
C GLU A 165 22.23 14.54 -12.68
N LEU A 166 22.26 13.54 -11.78
CA LEU A 166 23.21 13.48 -10.68
C LEU A 166 24.66 13.40 -11.19
N GLN A 167 24.91 12.64 -12.26
CA GLN A 167 26.24 12.49 -12.85
C GLN A 167 26.71 13.78 -13.53
N GLU A 168 25.81 14.49 -14.20
CA GLU A 168 26.10 15.79 -14.81
C GLU A 168 26.42 16.86 -13.75
N VAL A 169 25.67 16.88 -12.65
CA VAL A 169 25.92 17.81 -11.54
C VAL A 169 27.26 17.50 -10.86
N LYS A 170 27.61 16.22 -10.68
CA LYS A 170 28.91 15.81 -10.12
C LYS A 170 30.08 16.26 -10.99
N SER A 171 30.03 15.99 -12.30
CA SER A 171 31.12 16.37 -13.22
C SER A 171 31.28 17.89 -13.29
N ARG A 172 30.17 18.64 -13.25
CA ARG A 172 30.20 20.10 -13.19
C ARG A 172 30.84 20.60 -11.89
N MET A 173 30.53 19.99 -10.74
CA MET A 173 31.16 20.33 -9.46
C MET A 173 32.66 20.04 -9.45
N GLU A 174 33.10 18.93 -10.05
CA GLU A 174 34.52 18.59 -10.18
C GLU A 174 35.27 19.62 -11.04
N SER A 175 34.72 19.98 -12.20
CA SER A 175 35.32 21.01 -13.06
C SER A 175 35.40 22.37 -12.36
N GLN A 176 34.36 22.76 -11.61
CA GLN A 176 34.37 23.99 -10.83
C GLN A 176 35.44 23.96 -9.71
N ARG A 177 35.61 22.82 -9.03
CA ARG A 177 36.66 22.65 -8.02
C ARG A 177 38.06 22.78 -8.60
N GLU A 178 38.30 22.19 -9.77
CA GLU A 178 39.58 22.31 -10.47
C GLU A 178 39.86 23.78 -10.86
N GLN A 179 38.85 24.49 -11.37
CA GLN A 179 38.98 25.92 -11.70
C GLN A 179 39.30 26.78 -10.47
N ILE A 180 38.65 26.51 -9.33
CA ILE A 180 38.94 27.21 -8.07
C ILE A 180 40.38 26.94 -7.63
N CYS A 181 40.83 25.67 -7.66
CA CYS A 181 42.20 25.32 -7.28
C CYS A 181 43.24 26.01 -8.19
N LEU A 182 42.97 26.09 -9.50
CA LEU A 182 43.83 26.82 -10.44
C LEU A 182 43.86 28.32 -10.15
N ALA A 183 42.70 28.94 -9.91
CA ALA A 183 42.60 30.35 -9.57
C ALA A 183 43.33 30.69 -8.26
N GLU A 184 43.21 29.84 -7.25
CA GLU A 184 43.94 29.98 -5.96
C GLU A 184 45.45 29.93 -6.16
N ARG A 185 45.96 29.00 -6.98
CA ARG A 185 47.39 28.92 -7.32
C ARG A 185 47.89 30.15 -8.06
N GLN A 186 47.12 30.66 -9.02
CA GLN A 186 47.45 31.89 -9.74
C GLN A 186 47.49 33.10 -8.81
N LEU A 187 46.50 33.22 -7.91
CA LEU A 187 46.47 34.25 -6.88
C LEU A 187 47.69 34.20 -5.95
N ALA A 188 48.10 33.01 -5.51
CA ALA A 188 49.28 32.84 -4.66
C ALA A 188 50.56 33.30 -5.39
N SER A 189 50.73 32.90 -6.66
CA SER A 189 51.90 33.28 -7.46
C SER A 189 51.96 34.79 -7.74
N ILE A 190 50.82 35.43 -8.04
CA ILE A 190 50.74 36.89 -8.19
C ILE A 190 51.08 37.61 -6.88
N LYS A 191 50.62 37.08 -5.74
CA LYS A 191 50.88 37.66 -4.42
C LYS A 191 52.37 37.60 -4.04
N GLU A 192 53.07 36.51 -4.40
CA GLU A 192 54.53 36.41 -4.23
C GLU A 192 55.28 37.43 -5.10
N LEU A 193 54.84 37.66 -6.34
CA LEU A 193 55.44 38.65 -7.25
C LEU A 193 55.22 40.11 -6.83
N LEU A 194 54.19 40.40 -6.03
CA LEU A 194 53.82 41.75 -5.59
C LEU A 194 54.31 42.10 -4.18
N LEU A 195 54.95 41.19 -3.45
CA LEU A 195 55.55 41.48 -2.16
C LEU A 195 56.93 42.15 -2.35
N PRO A 196 57.13 43.40 -1.92
CA PRO A 196 58.45 44.04 -1.99
C PRO A 196 59.42 43.36 -1.01
N GLU A 197 60.68 43.21 -1.41
CA GLU A 197 61.70 42.62 -0.53
C GLU A 197 61.82 43.41 0.78
N PRO A 198 61.92 42.72 1.93
CA PRO A 198 62.07 43.39 3.22
C PRO A 198 63.43 44.11 3.26
N GLN A 199 63.39 45.42 3.55
CA GLN A 199 64.57 46.22 3.91
C GLN A 199 65.09 45.87 5.30
#